data_AF-A0A0H3ZL83-F1
#
_entry.id   AF-A0A0H3ZL83-F1
#
_cell.length_a   1.000
_cell.length_b   1.000
_cell.length_c   1.000
_cell.angle_alpha   90.00
_cell.angle_beta   90.00
_cell.angle_gamma   90.00
#
_symmetry.space_group_name_H-M   'P 1'
#
loop_
_entity.id
_entity.type
_entity.pdbx_description
1 polymer ?
#
loop_
_entity_poly.entity_id
_entity_poly.type
_entity_poly.pdbx_seq_one_letter_code
_entity_poly.pdbx_strand_id
1 'polypeptide(L)'
;MKIARMSLPDTCFSCQHYKQTGWKHDQFAPKVDQYGFSIEPRKQRYGQCARNNAEVFWNEKCHLYTQDTDIDVHPCPKRPEPLEPRQESLF
;
A
#
# COMPACT_ATOMS: atom_id res chain seq x y z
N MET A 1 15.80 25.58 6.46
CA MET A 1 14.38 25.31 6.15
C MET A 1 14.17 23.81 6.11
N LYS A 2 13.40 23.23 7.03
CA LYS A 2 12.92 21.85 6.88
C LYS A 2 11.76 21.93 5.88
N ILE A 3 12.01 21.53 4.63
CA ILE A 3 10.94 21.32 3.65
C ILE A 3 9.97 20.32 4.29
N ALA A 4 8.67 20.64 4.31
CA ALA A 4 7.67 19.75 4.88
C ALA A 4 7.71 18.42 4.12
N ARG A 5 8.26 17.38 4.74
CA ARG A 5 8.25 16.03 4.19
C ARG A 5 6.83 15.52 4.24
N MET A 6 6.37 14.92 3.14
CA MET A 6 5.05 14.29 3.12
C MET A 6 5.06 13.11 4.09
N SER A 7 4.01 12.97 4.90
CA SER A 7 3.87 11.80 5.77
C SER A 7 2.99 10.75 5.10
N LEU A 8 3.54 9.57 4.82
CA LEU A 8 2.81 8.44 4.23
C LEU A 8 2.81 7.20 5.13
N PRO A 9 1.88 6.27 4.93
CA PRO A 9 1.87 4.99 5.65
C PRO A 9 3.12 4.15 5.36
N ASP A 10 3.64 3.42 6.36
CA ASP A 10 4.75 2.46 6.21
C ASP A 10 4.31 1.20 5.43
N THR A 11 4.04 1.38 4.14
CA THR A 11 3.48 0.38 3.23
C THR A 11 4.00 0.60 1.81
N CYS A 12 3.51 -0.16 0.82
CA CYS A 12 3.83 0.03 -0.59
C CYS A 12 3.59 1.49 -1.03
N PHE A 13 2.64 2.21 -0.42
CA PHE A 13 2.36 3.61 -0.74
C PHE A 13 3.55 4.56 -0.50
N SER A 14 4.44 4.26 0.45
CA SER A 14 5.68 5.03 0.70
C SER A 14 6.92 4.41 0.05
N CYS A 15 6.76 3.41 -0.81
CA CYS A 15 7.86 2.69 -1.44
C CYS A 15 8.25 3.33 -2.78
N GLN A 16 9.55 3.44 -3.04
CA GLN A 16 10.11 3.94 -4.32
C GLN A 16 9.69 3.12 -5.55
N HIS A 17 9.26 1.87 -5.34
CA HIS A 17 8.92 0.94 -6.42
C HIS A 17 7.41 0.86 -6.71
N TYR A 18 6.58 1.57 -5.94
CA TYR A 18 5.14 1.56 -6.12
C TYR A 18 4.69 2.58 -7.16
N LYS A 19 3.85 2.14 -8.10
CA LYS A 19 3.22 3.01 -9.10
C LYS A 19 1.72 2.85 -9.01
N GLN A 20 1.03 3.88 -8.55
CA GLN A 20 -0.43 3.90 -8.48
C GLN A 20 -1.04 3.69 -9.87
N THR A 21 -1.93 2.70 -10.00
CA THR A 21 -2.63 2.40 -11.27
C THR A 21 -4.10 2.79 -11.20
N GLY A 22 -4.77 2.54 -10.07
CA GLY A 22 -6.20 2.84 -9.95
C GLY A 22 -6.83 2.34 -8.66
N TRP A 23 -8.10 1.93 -8.76
CA TRP A 23 -8.88 1.40 -7.64
C TRP A 23 -9.43 0.01 -7.96
N LYS A 24 -9.27 -0.95 -7.05
CA LYS A 24 -9.72 -2.35 -7.19
C LYS A 24 -10.53 -2.73 -5.95
N HIS A 25 -11.52 -3.60 -6.10
CA HIS A 25 -12.28 -4.11 -4.96
C HIS A 25 -11.36 -4.96 -4.07
N ASP A 26 -11.47 -4.75 -2.77
CA ASP A 26 -10.68 -5.45 -1.78
C ASP A 26 -11.54 -6.07 -0.66
N GLN A 27 -11.47 -7.39 -0.55
CA GLN A 27 -12.13 -8.17 0.49
C GLN A 27 -11.64 -7.88 1.93
N PHE A 28 -10.49 -7.21 2.11
CA PHE A 28 -9.95 -6.84 3.43
C PHE A 28 -10.16 -5.35 3.77
N ALA A 29 -10.74 -4.54 2.87
CA ALA A 29 -10.98 -3.12 3.15
C ALA A 29 -12.04 -2.92 4.25
N PRO A 30 -12.06 -1.81 4.99
CA PRO A 30 -13.15 -1.54 5.94
C PRO A 30 -14.54 -1.65 5.29
N LYS A 31 -15.50 -2.26 5.99
CA LYS A 31 -16.90 -2.38 5.53
C LYS A 31 -17.72 -1.13 5.87
N VAL A 32 -17.30 -0.40 6.90
CA VAL A 32 -17.97 0.80 7.40
C VAL A 32 -16.95 1.92 7.58
N ASP A 33 -17.40 3.15 7.40
CA ASP A 33 -16.60 4.35 7.65
C ASP A 33 -16.56 4.69 9.15
N GLN A 34 -15.85 5.77 9.48
CA GLN A 34 -15.72 6.27 10.84
C GLN A 34 -17.04 6.73 11.47
N TYR A 35 -18.10 6.87 10.68
CA TYR A 35 -19.45 7.25 11.11
C TYR A 35 -20.44 6.07 11.08
N GLY A 36 -19.98 4.88 10.70
CA GLY A 36 -20.79 3.66 10.63
C GLY A 36 -21.55 3.46 9.32
N PHE A 37 -21.33 4.30 8.29
CA PHE A 37 -21.95 4.12 6.97
C PHE A 37 -21.20 3.07 6.15
N SER A 38 -21.94 2.31 5.34
CA SER A 38 -21.37 1.28 4.45
C SER A 38 -20.42 1.89 3.40
N ILE A 39 -19.24 1.29 3.21
CA ILE A 39 -18.26 1.67 2.19
C ILE A 39 -18.29 0.66 1.04
N GLU A 40 -19.43 0.57 0.35
CA GLU A 40 -19.57 -0.24 -0.86
C GLU A 40 -19.57 0.65 -2.13
N PRO A 41 -18.84 0.27 -3.19
CA PRO A 41 -17.95 -0.89 -3.26
C PRO A 41 -16.66 -0.67 -2.45
N ARG A 42 -16.21 -1.70 -1.72
CA ARG A 42 -14.95 -1.74 -0.94
C ARG A 42 -13.68 -1.56 -1.78
N LYS A 43 -13.54 -0.43 -2.48
CA LYS A 43 -12.45 -0.14 -3.41
C LYS A 43 -11.26 0.45 -2.68
N GLN A 44 -10.09 -0.14 -2.88
CA GLN A 44 -8.81 0.39 -2.40
C GLN A 44 -7.87 0.75 -3.54
N ARG A 45 -6.93 1.65 -3.24
CA ARG A 45 -5.86 2.04 -4.15
C ARG A 45 -4.98 0.83 -4.46
N TYR A 46 -4.84 0.50 -5.73
CA TYR A 46 -3.93 -0.53 -6.20
C TYR A 46 -2.97 0.05 -7.25
N GLY A 47 -1.84 -0.62 -7.40
CA GLY A 47 -0.78 -0.21 -8.29
C GLY A 47 0.15 -1.36 -8.64
N GLN A 48 1.20 -1.05 -9.40
CA GLN A 48 2.25 -2.00 -9.74
C GLN A 48 3.43 -1.85 -8.79
N CYS A 49 3.95 -2.97 -8.29
CA CYS A 49 5.27 -3.03 -7.69
C CYS A 49 6.29 -3.32 -8.80
N ALA A 50 7.11 -2.34 -9.17
CA ALA A 50 8.14 -2.50 -10.20
C ALA A 50 9.24 -3.49 -9.81
N ARG A 51 9.44 -3.73 -8.51
CA ARG A 51 10.49 -4.62 -7.99
C ARG A 51 10.12 -6.10 -8.10
N ASN A 52 8.88 -6.44 -7.76
CA ASN A 52 8.38 -7.83 -7.83
C ASN A 52 7.63 -8.13 -9.13
N ASN A 53 7.42 -7.10 -9.97
CA ASN A 53 6.57 -7.17 -11.17
C ASN A 53 5.19 -7.77 -10.90
N ALA A 54 4.53 -7.29 -9.84
CA ALA A 54 3.23 -7.78 -9.37
C ALA A 54 2.29 -6.61 -9.06
N GLU A 55 0.99 -6.84 -9.19
CA GLU A 55 -0.04 -5.91 -8.70
C GLU A 55 -0.08 -5.96 -7.16
N VAL A 56 -0.18 -4.77 -6.54
CA VAL A 56 -0.21 -4.62 -5.08
C VAL A 56 -1.22 -3.56 -4.66
N PHE A 57 -1.87 -3.76 -3.51
CA PHE A 57 -2.59 -2.68 -2.83
C PHE A 57 -1.63 -1.74 -2.09
N TRP A 58 -2.08 -0.49 -1.91
CA TRP A 58 -1.29 0.56 -1.25
C TRP A 58 -0.84 0.18 0.17
N ASN A 59 -1.62 -0.63 0.89
CA ASN A 59 -1.38 -1.05 2.28
C ASN A 59 -0.66 -2.41 2.41
N GLU A 60 -0.09 -2.94 1.33
CA GLU A 60 0.82 -4.08 1.41
C GLU A 60 2.23 -3.66 1.83
N LYS A 61 3.09 -4.59 2.27
CA LYS A 61 4.52 -4.35 2.44
C LYS A 61 5.29 -5.63 2.19
N CYS A 62 6.18 -5.63 1.19
CA CYS A 62 7.05 -6.76 0.89
C CYS A 62 8.42 -6.64 1.57
N HIS A 63 9.20 -7.72 1.62
CA HIS A 63 10.56 -7.71 2.17
C HIS A 63 11.55 -6.83 1.38
N LEU A 64 11.27 -6.55 0.11
CA LEU A 64 12.08 -5.69 -0.76
C LEU A 64 11.63 -4.21 -0.70
N TYR A 65 10.94 -3.82 0.37
CA TYR A 65 10.48 -2.46 0.59
C TYR A 65 11.66 -1.48 0.72
N THR A 66 11.60 -0.41 -0.07
CA THR A 66 12.55 0.70 -0.02
C THR A 66 11.78 2.00 0.14
N GLN A 67 11.89 2.62 1.32
CA GLN A 67 11.22 3.90 1.63
C GLN A 67 11.69 5.01 0.68
N ASP A 68 10.77 5.84 0.23
CA ASP A 68 11.10 7.07 -0.50
C ASP A 68 11.82 8.08 0.41
N THR A 69 12.92 8.66 -0.09
CA THR A 69 13.85 9.50 0.69
C THR A 69 13.25 10.80 1.20
N ASP A 70 12.21 11.30 0.53
CA ASP A 70 11.56 12.58 0.86
C ASP A 70 10.28 12.41 1.70
N ILE A 71 10.02 11.18 2.16
CA ILE A 71 8.77 10.80 2.83
C ILE A 71 9.07 10.32 4.25
N ASP A 72 8.34 10.87 5.23
CA ASP A 72 8.33 10.35 6.59
C ASP A 72 7.22 9.31 6.72
N VAL A 73 7.51 8.14 7.32
CA VAL A 73 6.53 7.05 7.41
C VAL A 73 5.84 6.97 8.77
N HIS A 74 4.55 6.61 8.77
CA HIS A 74 3.78 6.35 9.99
C HIS A 74 3.14 4.94 9.98
N PRO A 75 2.93 4.32 11.16
CA PRO A 75 2.30 3.01 11.25
C PRO A 75 0.87 3.00 10.68
N CYS A 76 0.51 1.91 10.02
CA CYS A 76 -0.80 1.71 9.41
C CYS A 76 -1.15 0.21 9.40
N PRO A 77 -2.44 -0.17 9.49
CA PRO A 77 -2.86 -1.55 9.28
C PRO A 77 -2.45 -2.07 7.90
N LYS A 78 -1.66 -3.14 7.91
CA LYS A 78 -1.20 -3.80 6.69
C LYS A 78 -2.23 -4.81 6.22
N ARG A 79 -2.31 -4.96 4.91
CA ARG A 79 -3.07 -6.05 4.30
C ARG A 79 -2.52 -7.40 4.79
N PRO A 80 -3.37 -8.35 5.19
CA PRO A 80 -2.91 -9.63 5.73
C PRO A 80 -2.24 -10.54 4.68
N GLU A 81 -2.69 -10.44 3.42
CA GLU A 81 -2.22 -11.30 2.32
C GLU A 81 -1.95 -10.45 1.08
N PRO A 82 -0.92 -10.76 0.28
CA PRO A 82 -0.64 -9.99 -0.93
C PRO A 82 -1.76 -10.13 -1.97
N LEU A 83 -1.95 -9.10 -2.82
CA LEU A 83 -2.90 -9.17 -3.93
C LEU A 83 -2.54 -10.28 -4.92
N GLU A 84 -1.26 -10.37 -5.30
CA GLU A 84 -0.74 -11.42 -6.16
C GLU A 84 0.34 -12.23 -5.41
N PRO A 85 0.35 -13.57 -5.56
CA PRO A 85 1.46 -14.38 -5.08
C PRO A 85 2.76 -13.91 -5.74
N ARG A 86 3.77 -13.64 -4.92
CA ARG A 86 5.09 -13.19 -5.38
C ARG A 86 6.18 -13.80 -4.54
N GLN A 87 7.34 -14.01 -5.16
CA GLN A 87 8.50 -14.53 -4.49
C GLN A 87 9.26 -13.37 -3.82
N GLU A 88 9.16 -13.27 -2.49
CA GLU A 88 9.77 -12.16 -1.75
C GLU A 88 11.21 -12.47 -1.27
N SER A 89 11.62 -13.74 -1.25
CA SER A 89 13.04 -14.15 -1.18
C SER A 89 13.24 -15.61 -1.64
N LEU A 90 14.44 -15.93 -2.11
CA LEU A 90 14.94 -17.32 -2.28
C LEU A 90 15.97 -17.70 -1.20
N PHE A 91 16.33 -16.76 -0.35
CA PHE A 91 17.46 -16.83 0.58
C PHE A 91 17.12 -16.06 1.86
#